data_AF-A0A6C0HSF3-F1
#
_entry.id   AF-A0A6C0HSF3-F1
#
_cell.length_a   1.000
_cell.length_b   1.000
_cell.length_c   1.000
_cell.angle_alpha   90.00
_cell.angle_beta   90.00
_cell.angle_gamma   90.00
#
_symmetry.space_group_name_H-M   'P 1'
#
loop_
_entity.id
_entity.type
_entity.pdbx_description
1 polymer ?
#
loop_
_entity_poly.entity_id
_entity_poly.type
_entity_poly.pdbx_seq_one_letter_code
_entity_poly.pdbx_strand_id
1 'polypeptide(L)'
;MIFPFVLLGLDGLYLYLTQKYTTRVLKIKKMNYFAMIICYLFVLFAYYYFVYLPKKSAIYAFILGFTINGIYETTNLTIFENWPVPLVIMDTMWGGILFYLVTKLS
;
A
#
# COMPACT_ATOMS: atom_id res chain seq x y z
N MET A 1 5.97 -18.05 -6.09
CA MET A 1 6.54 -17.71 -4.76
C MET A 1 7.33 -16.39 -4.75
N ILE A 2 7.36 -15.64 -5.87
CA ILE A 2 8.15 -14.40 -6.02
C ILE A 2 7.38 -13.13 -5.58
N PHE A 3 6.05 -13.22 -5.45
CA PHE A 3 5.18 -12.07 -5.17
C PHE A 3 5.57 -11.22 -3.94
N PRO A 4 6.09 -11.76 -2.81
CA PRO A 4 6.47 -10.92 -1.67
C PRO A 4 7.62 -9.98 -2.02
N PHE A 5 8.60 -10.48 -2.78
CA PHE A 5 9.75 -9.70 -3.23
C PHE A 5 9.34 -8.64 -4.25
N VAL A 6 8.43 -8.98 -5.17
CA VAL A 6 7.88 -8.01 -6.14
C VAL A 6 7.11 -6.92 -5.41
N LEU A 7 6.26 -7.28 -4.44
CA LEU A 7 5.46 -6.33 -3.67
C LEU A 7 6.36 -5.37 -2.88
N LEU A 8 7.31 -5.91 -2.10
CA LEU A 8 8.22 -5.09 -1.29
C LEU A 8 9.15 -4.24 -2.16
N GLY A 9 9.61 -4.77 -3.31
CA GLY A 9 10.47 -4.05 -4.24
C GLY A 9 9.76 -2.87 -4.91
N LEU A 10 8.54 -3.10 -5.42
CA LEU A 10 7.73 -2.05 -6.04
C LEU A 10 7.33 -0.98 -5.03
N ASP A 11 6.86 -1.38 -3.86
CA ASP A 11 6.44 -0.44 -2.83
C ASP A 11 7.62 0.35 -2.25
N GLY A 12 8.77 -0.30 -2.06
CA GLY A 12 10.02 0.36 -1.66
C GLY A 12 10.47 1.42 -2.67
N LEU A 13 10.34 1.15 -3.98
CA LEU A 13 10.62 2.12 -5.03
C LEU A 13 9.65 3.31 -4.95
N TYR A 14 8.35 3.04 -4.79
CA TYR A 14 7.36 4.10 -4.65
C TYR A 14 7.65 5.01 -3.44
N LEU A 15 7.89 4.42 -2.27
CA LEU A 15 8.23 5.16 -1.06
C LEU A 15 9.50 5.98 -1.25
N TYR A 16 10.53 5.44 -1.90
CA TYR A 16 11.74 6.18 -2.20
C TYR A 16 11.47 7.41 -3.10
N LEU A 17 10.62 7.27 -4.11
CA LEU A 17 10.25 8.35 -5.03
C LEU A 17 9.37 9.42 -4.36
N THR A 18 8.48 9.01 -3.45
CA THR A 18 7.52 9.91 -2.81
C THR A 18 8.00 10.47 -1.46
N GLN A 19 9.07 9.92 -0.86
CA GLN A 19 9.54 10.27 0.49
C GLN A 19 9.70 11.77 0.72
N LYS A 20 10.18 12.52 -0.28
CA LYS A 20 10.43 13.97 -0.16
C LYS A 20 9.13 14.76 -0.05
N TYR A 21 8.10 14.32 -0.77
CA TYR A 21 6.77 14.88 -0.68
C TYR A 21 6.14 14.52 0.67
N THR A 22 6.12 13.23 1.00
CA THR A 22 5.44 12.72 2.20
C THR A 22 6.06 13.28 3.49
N THR A 23 7.38 13.35 3.61
CA THR A 23 8.07 13.93 4.79
C THR A 23 7.79 15.41 4.98
N ARG A 24 7.71 16.18 3.87
CA ARG A 24 7.40 17.61 3.90
C ARG A 24 5.99 17.88 4.42
N VAL A 25 5.03 17.05 4.00
CA VAL A 25 3.61 17.28 4.30
C VAL A 25 3.21 16.68 5.65
N LEU A 26 3.67 15.46 5.96
CA LEU A 26 3.30 14.75 7.19
C LEU A 26 4.19 15.06 8.40
N LYS A 27 5.34 15.74 8.22
CA LYS A 27 6.33 16.02 9.29
C LYS A 27 6.62 14.77 10.15
N ILE A 28 6.83 13.64 9.48
CA ILE A 28 6.86 12.30 10.07
C ILE A 28 7.86 12.22 11.23
N LYS A 29 7.41 11.70 12.39
CA LYS A 29 8.25 11.35 13.55
C LYS A 29 9.04 10.05 13.30
N LYS A 30 9.87 9.63 14.25
CA LYS A 30 10.59 8.35 14.23
C LYS A 30 9.68 7.18 13.85
N MET A 31 10.07 6.43 12.81
CA MET A 31 9.31 5.32 12.27
C MET A 31 9.25 4.14 13.26
N ASN A 32 8.07 3.55 13.43
CA ASN A 32 7.89 2.37 14.25
C ASN A 32 8.08 1.11 13.40
N TYR A 33 9.29 0.54 13.42
CA TYR A 33 9.63 -0.65 12.63
C TYR A 33 8.78 -1.89 12.97
N PHE A 34 8.35 -2.04 14.22
CA PHE A 34 7.49 -3.16 14.61
C PHE A 34 6.11 -3.05 13.96
N ALA A 35 5.49 -1.87 14.01
CA ALA A 35 4.21 -1.61 13.34
C ALA A 35 4.33 -1.77 11.81
N MET A 36 5.45 -1.33 11.22
CA MET A 36 5.72 -1.50 9.79
C MET A 36 5.78 -2.98 9.39
N ILE A 37 6.51 -3.82 10.14
CA ILE A 37 6.60 -5.26 9.86
C ILE A 37 5.21 -5.91 9.93
N ILE A 38 4.43 -5.59 10.97
CA ILE A 38 3.08 -6.12 11.13
C ILE A 38 2.18 -5.69 9.96
N CYS A 39 2.27 -4.43 9.51
CA CYS A 39 1.51 -3.93 8.38
C CYS A 39 1.79 -4.76 7.12
N TYR A 40 3.06 -4.98 6.78
CA TYR A 40 3.42 -5.80 5.61
C TYR A 40 3.00 -7.26 5.74
N LEU A 41 3.00 -7.83 6.95
CA LEU A 41 2.45 -9.18 7.16
C LEU A 41 0.95 -9.25 6.83
N PHE A 42 0.16 -8.25 7.24
CA PHE A 42 -1.26 -8.18 6.89
C PHE A 42 -1.47 -7.98 5.38
N VAL A 43 -0.69 -7.11 4.74
CA VAL A 43 -0.74 -6.88 3.29
C VAL A 43 -0.44 -8.16 2.52
N LEU A 44 0.64 -8.86 2.89
CA LEU A 44 1.03 -10.12 2.26
C LEU A 44 -0.01 -11.22 2.48
N PHE A 45 -0.58 -11.31 3.70
CA PHE A 45 -1.65 -12.26 4.00
C PHE A 45 -2.91 -12.00 3.17
N ALA A 46 -3.37 -10.74 3.11
CA ALA A 46 -4.55 -10.36 2.33
C ALA A 46 -4.34 -10.66 0.84
N TYR A 47 -3.20 -10.28 0.28
CA TYR A 47 -2.87 -10.59 -1.11
C TYR A 47 -2.80 -12.10 -1.35
N TYR A 48 -2.11 -12.84 -0.47
CA TYR A 48 -1.95 -14.28 -0.62
C TYR A 48 -3.30 -15.00 -0.61
N TYR A 49 -4.14 -14.72 0.38
CA TYR A 49 -5.39 -15.44 0.59
C TYR A 49 -6.48 -15.06 -0.40
N PHE A 50 -6.64 -13.76 -0.71
CA PHE A 50 -7.73 -13.28 -1.54
C PHE A 50 -7.40 -13.21 -3.03
N VAL A 51 -6.11 -13.16 -3.41
CA VAL A 51 -5.69 -13.02 -4.82
C VAL A 51 -4.87 -14.22 -5.29
N TYR A 52 -3.75 -14.51 -4.63
CA TYR A 52 -2.78 -15.49 -5.12
C TYR A 52 -3.32 -16.92 -5.07
N LEU A 53 -3.80 -17.36 -3.90
CA LEU A 53 -4.34 -18.71 -3.68
C LEU A 53 -5.53 -19.02 -4.63
N PRO A 54 -6.56 -18.16 -4.75
CA PRO A 54 -7.66 -18.37 -5.69
C PRO A 54 -7.34 -18.02 -7.15
N LYS A 55 -6.09 -17.61 -7.48
CA LYS A 55 -5.67 -17.18 -8.82
C LYS A 55 -6.60 -16.13 -9.45
N LYS A 56 -6.97 -15.12 -8.68
CA LYS A 56 -7.84 -14.03 -9.17
C LYS A 56 -7.10 -13.19 -10.21
N SER A 57 -7.86 -12.57 -11.11
CA SER A 57 -7.28 -11.69 -12.13
C SER A 57 -6.79 -10.38 -11.50
N ALA A 58 -5.85 -9.72 -12.19
CA ALA A 58 -5.19 -8.51 -11.69
C ALA A 58 -6.16 -7.36 -11.35
N ILE A 59 -7.34 -7.30 -11.97
CA ILE A 59 -8.37 -6.30 -11.63
C ILE A 59 -8.96 -6.53 -10.23
N TYR A 60 -9.15 -7.77 -9.79
CA TYR A 60 -9.57 -8.05 -8.42
C TYR A 60 -8.46 -7.69 -7.41
N ALA A 61 -7.19 -7.91 -7.80
CA ALA A 61 -6.05 -7.48 -7.00
C ALA A 61 -6.02 -5.96 -6.86
N PHE A 62 -6.23 -5.23 -7.96
CA PHE A 62 -6.36 -3.77 -7.95
C PHE A 62 -7.43 -3.30 -6.98
N ILE A 63 -8.64 -3.87 -7.08
CA ILE A 63 -9.76 -3.49 -6.22
C ILE A 63 -9.42 -3.75 -4.74
N LEU A 64 -8.78 -4.89 -4.44
CA LEU A 64 -8.35 -5.21 -3.07
C LEU A 64 -7.34 -4.19 -2.52
N GLY A 65 -6.28 -3.91 -3.28
CA GLY A 65 -5.23 -2.96 -2.88
C GLY A 65 -5.77 -1.52 -2.76
N PHE A 66 -6.60 -1.10 -3.72
CA PHE A 66 -7.28 0.20 -3.68
C PHE A 66 -8.17 0.32 -2.45
N THR A 67 -8.91 -0.74 -2.11
CA THR A 67 -9.83 -0.72 -0.96
C THR A 67 -9.07 -0.67 0.37
N ILE A 68 -8.03 -1.49 0.53
CA ILE A 68 -7.22 -1.51 1.76
C ILE A 68 -6.58 -0.13 2.00
N ASN A 69 -5.89 0.41 0.99
CA ASN A 69 -5.25 1.72 1.13
C ASN A 69 -6.28 2.85 1.25
N GLY A 70 -7.40 2.77 0.54
CA GLY A 70 -8.49 3.74 0.66
C GLY A 70 -9.07 3.80 2.07
N ILE A 71 -9.30 2.65 2.70
CA ILE A 71 -9.75 2.59 4.11
C ILE A 71 -8.70 3.20 5.03
N TYR A 72 -7.43 2.85 4.86
CA TYR A 72 -6.33 3.40 5.67
C TYR A 72 -6.24 4.93 5.55
N GLU A 73 -6.19 5.44 4.31
CA GLU A 73 -6.04 6.86 4.04
C GLU A 73 -7.26 7.69 4.50
N THR A 74 -8.47 7.20 4.28
CA THR A 74 -9.69 7.88 4.74
C THR A 74 -9.88 7.81 6.26
N THR A 75 -9.40 6.74 6.91
CA THR A 75 -9.33 6.67 8.37
C THR A 75 -8.38 7.74 8.91
N ASN A 76 -7.18 7.86 8.32
CA ASN A 76 -6.23 8.92 8.69
C ASN A 76 -6.78 10.32 8.42
N LEU A 77 -7.48 10.52 7.30
CA LEU A 77 -8.15 11.79 6.99
C LEU A 77 -9.21 12.16 8.02
N THR A 78 -9.86 11.17 8.63
CA THR A 78 -10.85 11.39 9.70
C THR A 78 -10.18 11.69 11.05
N ILE A 79 -9.05 11.02 11.35
CA ILE A 79 -8.37 11.11 12.66
C ILE A 79 -7.47 12.35 12.76
N PHE A 80 -6.78 12.72 11.67
CA PHE A 80 -5.76 13.76 11.69
C PHE A 80 -6.25 15.02 10.97
N GLU A 81 -6.26 16.15 11.69
CA GLU A 81 -6.76 17.45 11.19
C GLU A 81 -6.06 17.96 9.92
N ASN A 82 -4.79 17.61 9.71
CA ASN A 82 -3.97 18.11 8.61
C ASN A 82 -3.49 17.00 7.68
N TRP A 83 -4.28 15.92 7.53
CA TRP A 83 -3.97 14.87 6.58
C TRP A 83 -4.19 15.35 5.14
N PRO A 84 -3.17 15.36 4.27
CA PRO A 84 -3.25 15.93 2.94
C PRO A 84 -4.11 15.10 1.97
N VAL A 85 -5.21 15.67 1.47
CA VAL A 85 -6.08 15.03 0.47
C VAL A 85 -5.33 14.55 -0.79
N PRO A 86 -4.33 15.26 -1.34
CA PRO A 86 -3.57 14.74 -2.48
C PRO A 86 -2.83 13.42 -2.16
N LEU A 87 -2.36 13.25 -0.92
CA LEU A 87 -1.73 12.01 -0.47
C LEU A 87 -2.75 10.87 -0.42
N VAL A 88 -3.95 11.14 0.12
CA VAL A 88 -5.06 10.18 0.16
C VAL A 88 -5.33 9.60 -1.22
N ILE A 89 -5.47 10.46 -2.23
CA ILE A 89 -5.75 10.03 -3.60
C ILE A 89 -4.56 9.23 -4.17
N MET A 90 -3.34 9.73 -3.98
CA MET A 90 -2.12 9.12 -4.51
C MET A 90 -1.87 7.72 -3.91
N ASP A 91 -1.91 7.60 -2.58
CA ASP A 91 -1.63 6.34 -1.86
C ASP A 91 -2.75 5.31 -2.04
N THR A 92 -4.00 5.76 -2.14
CA THR A 92 -5.14 4.90 -2.48
C THR A 92 -4.99 4.30 -3.89
N MET A 93 -4.67 5.14 -4.87
CA MET A 93 -4.43 4.68 -6.25
C MET A 93 -3.21 3.77 -6.33
N TRP A 94 -2.13 4.12 -5.63
CA TRP A 94 -0.92 3.31 -5.60
C TRP A 94 -1.19 1.91 -5.03
N GLY A 95 -2.01 1.77 -3.98
CA GLY A 95 -2.37 0.46 -3.43
C GLY A 95 -2.97 -0.47 -4.48
N GLY A 96 -3.89 0.05 -5.30
CA GLY A 96 -4.47 -0.71 -6.40
C GLY A 96 -3.43 -1.05 -7.48
N ILE A 97 -2.65 -0.06 -7.91
CA ILE A 97 -1.61 -0.25 -8.94
C ILE A 97 -0.57 -1.29 -8.48
N LEU A 98 -0.12 -1.20 -7.24
CA LEU A 98 0.83 -2.12 -6.63
C LEU A 98 0.31 -3.55 -6.72
N PHE A 99 -0.90 -3.82 -6.23
CA PHE A 99 -1.45 -5.18 -6.23
C PHE A 99 -1.68 -5.69 -7.66
N TYR A 100 -2.13 -4.82 -8.57
CA TYR A 100 -2.27 -5.15 -9.99
C TYR A 100 -0.93 -5.59 -10.61
N LEU A 101 0.13 -4.81 -10.38
CA LEU A 101 1.46 -5.08 -10.92
C LEU A 101 2.07 -6.34 -10.31
N VAL A 102 1.92 -6.55 -9.00
CA VAL A 102 2.37 -7.78 -8.35
C VAL A 102 1.71 -8.99 -9.00
N THR A 103 0.39 -8.98 -9.23
CA THR A 103 -0.31 -10.08 -9.90
C THR A 103 0.12 -10.29 -11.35
N LYS A 104 0.53 -9.24 -12.06
CA LYS A 104 1.02 -9.36 -13.44
C LYS A 104 2.46 -9.89 -13.53
N LEU A 105 3.26 -9.65 -12.51
CA LEU A 105 4.70 -9.95 -12.50
C LEU A 105 5.07 -11.20 -11.69
N SER A 106 4.13 -11.80 -10.95
CA SER A 106 4.36 -12.95 -10.05
C SER A 106 3.58 -14.19 -10.42
#